data_AF-A0A965M9K3-F1
#
_entry.id   AF-A0A965M9K3-F1
#
_cell.length_a   1.000
_cell.length_b   1.000
_cell.length_c   1.000
_cell.angle_alpha   90.00
_cell.angle_beta   90.00
_cell.angle_gamma   90.00
#
_symmetry.space_group_name_H-M   'P 1'
#
loop_
_entity.id
_entity.type
_entity.pdbx_description
1 polymer ?
#
loop_
_entity_poly.entity_id
_entity_poly.type
_entity_poly.pdbx_seq_one_letter_code
_entity_poly.pdbx_strand_id
1 'polypeptide(L)'
;MGAPVIAFYHLQTQFETFRNIFNTYGAWIVLIKGMTPVPYKLITITAGATGMNWVTFSIASVVSRGMRFVIEAELLRRFGPSIRPKIDRYLEAILVVLLVLLLGGFFLLKLLP
;
A
#
# COMPACT_ATOMS: atom_id res chain seq x y z
N MET A 1 11.38 -13.80 -0.13
CA MET A 1 10.67 -14.33 1.06
C MET A 1 9.16 -14.56 0.82
N GLY A 2 8.67 -14.72 -0.42
CA GLY A 2 7.28 -15.08 -0.72
C GLY A 2 7.11 -16.24 -1.72
N ALA A 3 8.22 -16.80 -2.21
CA ALA A 3 8.22 -17.87 -3.20
C ALA A 3 7.43 -19.13 -2.79
N PRO A 4 7.42 -19.58 -1.52
CA PRO A 4 6.62 -20.75 -1.12
C PRO A 4 5.12 -20.51 -1.26
N VAL A 5 4.64 -19.30 -0.94
CA VAL A 5 3.22 -18.93 -1.06
C VAL A 5 2.83 -18.81 -2.54
N ILE A 6 3.65 -18.14 -3.34
CA ILE A 6 3.41 -18.01 -4.78
C ILE A 6 3.39 -19.39 -5.46
N ALA A 7 4.28 -20.29 -5.04
CA ALA A 7 4.34 -21.65 -5.57
C ALA A 7 3.14 -22.50 -5.17
N PHE A 8 2.67 -22.40 -3.93
CA PHE A 8 1.47 -23.08 -3.45
C PHE A 8 0.24 -22.75 -4.31
N TYR A 9 0.05 -21.48 -4.68
CA TYR A 9 -1.04 -21.04 -5.55
C TYR A 9 -0.77 -21.17 -7.05
N HIS A 10 0.40 -21.69 -7.47
CA HIS A 10 0.81 -21.76 -8.88
C HIS A 10 0.77 -20.39 -9.59
N LEU A 11 1.12 -19.31 -8.88
CA LEU A 11 1.02 -17.92 -9.33
C LEU A 11 2.35 -17.34 -9.87
N GLN A 12 3.33 -18.18 -10.20
CA GLN A 12 4.68 -17.72 -10.58
C GLN A 12 4.64 -16.79 -11.79
N THR A 13 3.92 -17.18 -12.85
CA THR A 13 3.83 -16.41 -14.09
C THR A 13 3.10 -15.07 -13.89
N GLN A 14 2.03 -15.08 -13.10
CA GLN A 14 1.26 -13.89 -12.76
C GLN A 14 2.08 -12.94 -11.90
N PHE A 15 2.86 -13.47 -10.95
CA PHE A 15 3.74 -12.67 -10.12
C PHE A 15 4.86 -12.03 -10.92
N GLU A 16 5.49 -12.74 -11.86
CA GLU A 16 6.52 -12.14 -12.74
C GLU A 16 5.94 -11.04 -13.63
N THR A 17 4.73 -11.23 -14.15
CA THR A 17 4.02 -10.19 -14.90
C THR A 17 3.75 -8.97 -14.03
N PHE A 18 3.20 -9.18 -12.83
CA PHE A 18 2.95 -8.13 -11.85
C PHE A 18 4.23 -7.40 -11.45
N ARG A 19 5.32 -8.14 -11.22
CA ARG A 19 6.63 -7.60 -10.87
C ARG A 19 7.17 -6.70 -11.98
N ASN A 20 7.06 -7.10 -13.24
CA ASN A 20 7.50 -6.30 -14.38
C ASN A 20 6.70 -5.00 -14.51
N ILE A 21 5.37 -5.09 -14.38
CA ILE A 21 4.49 -3.90 -14.39
C ILE A 21 4.86 -2.98 -13.22
N PHE A 22 4.99 -3.54 -12.01
CA PHE A 22 5.32 -2.77 -10.83
C PHE A 22 6.70 -2.12 -10.93
N ASN A 23 7.71 -2.78 -11.49
CA ASN A 23 9.03 -2.18 -11.63
C ASN A 23 9.07 -1.11 -12.74
N THR A 24 8.23 -1.25 -13.76
CA THR A 24 8.07 -0.24 -14.83
C THR A 24 7.37 1.02 -14.32
N TYR A 25 6.29 0.86 -13.55
CA TYR A 25 5.46 1.98 -13.08
C TYR A 25 5.63 2.31 -11.59
N GLY A 26 6.58 1.66 -10.90
CA GLY A 26 6.66 1.64 -9.44
C GLY A 26 6.81 3.02 -8.84
N ALA A 27 7.56 3.90 -9.49
CA ALA A 27 7.70 5.29 -9.06
C ALA A 27 6.34 6.01 -9.03
N TRP A 28 5.56 5.88 -10.10
CA TRP A 28 4.21 6.46 -10.21
C TRP A 28 3.24 5.82 -9.22
N ILE A 29 3.33 4.51 -9.03
CA ILE A 29 2.51 3.80 -8.04
C ILE A 29 2.79 4.33 -6.64
N VAL A 30 4.07 4.44 -6.24
CA VAL A 30 4.47 4.97 -4.93
C VAL A 30 4.05 6.43 -4.76
N LEU A 31 4.26 7.27 -5.77
CA LEU A 31 3.87 8.68 -5.73
C LEU A 31 2.36 8.84 -5.57
N ILE A 32 1.58 8.29 -6.50
CA ILE A 32 0.13 8.52 -6.57
C ILE A 32 -0.58 7.81 -5.41
N LYS A 33 -0.27 6.52 -5.19
CA LYS A 33 -0.95 5.73 -4.15
C LYS A 33 -0.44 6.10 -2.75
N GLY A 34 0.76 6.66 -2.61
CA GLY A 34 1.26 7.16 -1.33
C GLY A 34 0.56 8.45 -0.85
N MET A 35 -0.09 9.18 -1.76
CA MET A 35 -0.84 10.40 -1.44
C MET A 35 -2.31 10.13 -1.08
N THR A 36 -2.87 9.00 -1.53
CA THR A 36 -4.25 8.59 -1.25
C THR A 36 -4.38 8.00 0.16
N PRO A 37 -5.60 7.81 0.70
CA PRO A 37 -5.80 7.13 1.99
C PRO A 37 -5.46 5.62 1.96
N VAL A 38 -4.76 5.13 0.92
CA VAL A 38 -4.31 3.74 0.83
C VAL A 38 -3.20 3.51 1.87
N PRO A 39 -3.17 2.36 2.57
CA PRO A 39 -2.13 2.06 3.55
C PRO A 39 -0.75 1.99 2.89
N TYR A 40 0.09 2.98 3.14
CA TYR A 40 1.42 3.06 2.54
C TYR A 40 2.33 1.87 2.84
N LYS A 41 2.13 1.20 3.98
CA LYS A 41 2.87 -0.01 4.34
C LYS A 41 2.69 -1.10 3.28
N LEU A 42 1.50 -1.22 2.68
CA LEU A 42 1.24 -2.18 1.60
C LEU A 42 2.10 -1.87 0.39
N ILE A 43 2.15 -0.60 -0.03
CA ILE A 43 2.96 -0.16 -1.18
C ILE A 43 4.44 -0.46 -0.93
N THR A 44 4.92 -0.22 0.29
CA THR A 44 6.31 -0.45 0.68
C THR A 44 6.66 -1.94 0.66
N ILE A 45 5.79 -2.80 1.22
CA ILE A 45 5.99 -4.25 1.21
C ILE A 45 6.01 -4.76 -0.24
N THR A 46 5.09 -4.29 -1.08
CA THR A 46 5.04 -4.65 -2.50
C THR A 46 6.30 -4.23 -3.24
N ALA A 47 6.79 -3.01 -3.02
CA ALA A 47 8.03 -2.52 -3.64
C ALA A 47 9.25 -3.36 -3.24
N GLY A 48 9.34 -3.77 -1.97
CA GLY A 48 10.36 -4.71 -1.51
C GLY A 48 10.20 -6.11 -2.12
N ALA A 49 8.96 -6.61 -2.23
CA ALA A 49 8.67 -7.93 -2.77
C ALA A 49 8.97 -8.04 -4.29
N THR A 50 8.81 -6.96 -5.05
CA THR A 50 9.09 -6.91 -6.49
C THR A 50 10.55 -6.57 -6.82
N GLY A 51 11.34 -6.21 -5.81
CA GLY A 51 12.75 -5.83 -5.98
C GLY A 51 12.92 -4.48 -6.67
N MET A 52 12.04 -3.52 -6.39
CA MET A 52 12.12 -2.17 -6.94
C MET A 52 13.44 -1.49 -6.57
N ASN A 53 14.01 -0.69 -7.48
CA ASN A 53 15.23 0.06 -7.22
C ASN A 53 15.09 0.95 -5.98
N TRP A 54 16.01 0.80 -5.03
CA TRP A 54 15.97 1.49 -3.74
C TRP A 54 16.03 3.02 -3.85
N VAL A 55 16.80 3.56 -4.80
CA VAL A 55 16.92 5.01 -5.01
C VAL A 55 15.61 5.57 -5.54
N THR A 56 15.05 4.95 -6.58
CA THR A 56 13.74 5.34 -7.14
C THR A 56 12.64 5.26 -6.10
N PHE A 57 12.60 4.18 -5.32
CA PHE A 57 11.65 4.01 -4.23
C PHE A 57 11.81 5.10 -3.17
N SER A 58 13.04 5.40 -2.74
CA SER A 58 13.29 6.37 -1.67
C SER A 58 12.89 7.79 -2.07
N ILE A 59 13.21 8.21 -3.30
CA ILE A 59 12.81 9.53 -3.82
C ILE A 59 11.29 9.62 -3.91
N ALA A 60 10.64 8.63 -4.55
CA ALA A 60 9.19 8.59 -4.67
C ALA A 60 8.49 8.56 -3.30
N SER A 61 9.07 7.83 -2.35
CA SER A 61 8.60 7.72 -0.96
C SER A 61 8.61 9.07 -0.26
N VAL A 62 9.76 9.77 -0.25
CA VAL A 62 9.89 11.08 0.40
C VAL A 62 8.89 12.08 -0.17
N VAL A 63 8.76 12.13 -1.50
CA VAL A 63 7.82 13.04 -2.17
C VAL A 63 6.38 12.68 -1.79
N SER A 64 5.98 11.41 -1.91
CA SER A 64 4.62 10.98 -1.59
C SER A 64 4.23 11.29 -0.14
N ARG A 65 5.15 11.08 0.80
CA ARG A 65 4.93 11.32 2.22
C ARG A 65 4.87 12.80 2.56
N GLY A 66 5.77 13.60 1.99
CA GLY A 66 5.69 15.05 2.10
C GLY A 66 4.35 15.58 1.59
N MET A 67 3.93 15.14 0.39
CA MET A 67 2.66 15.56 -0.20
C MET A 67 1.45 15.14 0.64
N ARG A 68 1.45 13.95 1.24
CA ARG A 68 0.35 13.51 2.12
C ARG A 68 0.13 14.48 3.29
N PHE A 69 1.20 14.85 3.99
CA PHE A 69 1.10 15.79 5.11
C PHE A 69 0.73 17.21 4.67
N VAL A 70 1.22 17.67 3.52
CA VAL A 70 0.85 18.97 2.96
C VAL A 70 -0.64 19.00 2.60
N ILE A 71 -1.16 17.93 1.98
CA ILE A 71 -2.59 17.81 1.65
C ILE A 71 -3.43 17.81 2.92
N GLU A 72 -3.05 17.04 3.94
CA GLU A 72 -3.74 17.01 5.23
C GLU A 72 -3.72 18.38 5.91
N ALA A 73 -2.57 19.06 5.94
CA ALA A 73 -2.43 20.39 6.52
C ALA A 73 -3.29 21.43 5.78
N GLU A 74 -3.30 21.40 4.44
CA GLU A 74 -4.11 22.31 3.64
C GLU A 74 -5.62 22.05 3.83
N LEU A 75 -6.01 20.79 3.96
CA LEU A 75 -7.40 20.41 4.23
C LEU A 75 -7.85 20.91 5.61
N LEU A 76 -6.99 20.79 6.63
CA LEU A 76 -7.24 21.35 7.96
C LEU A 76 -7.29 22.88 7.94
N ARG A 77 -6.43 23.53 7.14
CA ARG A 77 -6.40 24.99 7.01
C ARG A 77 -7.69 25.54 6.38
N ARG A 78 -8.23 24.87 5.37
CA ARG A 78 -9.44 25.31 4.65
C ARG A 78 -10.74 24.98 5.37
N PHE A 79 -10.85 23.79 5.97
CA PHE A 79 -12.10 23.29 6.56
C PHE A 79 -12.12 23.34 8.10
N GLY A 80 -11.01 23.77 8.71
CA GLY A 80 -10.88 23.87 10.16
C GLY A 80 -10.86 22.51 10.88
N PRO A 81 -10.92 22.51 12.22
CA PRO A 81 -10.85 21.30 13.04
C PRO A 81 -11.99 20.30 12.80
N SER A 82 -13.10 20.76 12.20
CA SER A 82 -14.33 19.97 12.01
C SER A 82 -14.16 18.80 11.05
N ILE A 83 -13.12 18.81 10.19
CA ILE A 83 -12.86 17.73 9.24
C ILE A 83 -12.00 16.58 9.80
N ARG A 84 -11.25 16.80 10.89
CA ARG A 84 -10.42 15.77 11.54
C ARG A 84 -11.17 14.46 11.81
N PRO A 85 -12.32 14.46 12.52
CA PRO A 85 -12.99 13.21 12.87
C PRO A 85 -13.50 12.44 11.64
N LYS A 86 -13.75 13.12 10.50
CA LYS A 86 -14.08 12.43 9.25
C LYS A 86 -12.87 11.73 8.66
N ILE A 87 -11.72 12.40 8.62
CA ILE A 87 -10.46 11.81 8.10
C ILE A 87 -10.07 10.60 8.95
N ASP A 88 -10.09 10.75 10.27
CA ASP A 88 -9.70 9.69 11.21
C ASP A 88 -10.61 8.46 11.07
N ARG A 89 -11.93 8.66 10.96
CA ARG A 89 -12.89 7.57 10.75
C ARG A 89 -12.61 6.76 9.48
N TYR A 90 -12.25 7.40 8.37
CA TYR A 90 -11.91 6.69 7.13
C TYR A 90 -10.59 5.91 7.27
N LEU A 91 -9.59 6.48 7.92
CA LEU A 91 -8.30 5.82 8.15
C LEU A 91 -8.45 4.59 9.06
N GLU A 92 -9.21 4.71 10.15
CA GLU A 92 -9.55 3.61 11.05
C GLU A 92 -10.31 2.50 10.32
N ALA A 93 -11.33 2.85 9.53
CA ALA A 93 -12.09 1.88 8.76
C ALA A 93 -11.23 1.10 7.78
N ILE A 94 -10.34 1.78 7.03
CA ILE A 94 -9.42 1.13 6.08
C ILE A 94 -8.45 0.20 6.81
N LEU A 95 -7.93 0.61 7.96
CA LEU A 95 -7.06 -0.23 8.80
C LEU A 95 -7.77 -1.49 9.29
N VAL A 96 -9.00 -1.35 9.80
CA VAL A 96 -9.81 -2.47 10.29
C VAL A 96 -10.14 -3.42 9.15
N VAL A 97 -10.60 -2.91 8.00
CA VAL A 97 -10.90 -3.73 6.82
C VAL A 97 -9.65 -4.49 6.36
N LEU A 98 -8.49 -3.83 6.30
CA LEU A 98 -7.25 -4.49 5.93
C LEU A 98 -6.89 -5.62 6.91
N LEU A 99 -7.00 -5.35 8.22
CA LEU A 99 -6.72 -6.33 9.27
C LEU A 99 -7.65 -7.54 9.17
N VAL A 100 -8.95 -7.30 8.99
CA VAL A 100 -9.96 -8.35 8.81
C VAL A 100 -9.70 -9.16 7.56
N LEU A 101 -9.37 -8.53 6.43
CA LEU A 101 -9.02 -9.25 5.20
C LEU A 101 -7.75 -10.08 5.36
N LEU A 102 -6.75 -9.58 6.07
CA LEU A 102 -5.47 -10.26 6.25
C LEU A 102 -5.63 -11.48 7.18
N LEU A 103 -6.29 -11.29 8.33
CA LEU A 103 -6.59 -12.38 9.26
C LEU A 103 -7.58 -13.38 8.65
N GLY A 104 -8.67 -12.89 8.06
CA GLY A 104 -9.69 -13.70 7.41
C GLY A 104 -9.12 -14.52 6.25
N GLY A 105 -8.28 -13.89 5.42
CA GLY A 105 -7.50 -14.58 4.39
C GLY A 105 -6.68 -15.70 5.01
N PHE A 106 -5.86 -15.42 6.02
CA PHE A 106 -5.05 -16.44 6.68
C PHE A 106 -5.86 -17.60 7.28
N PHE A 107 -7.00 -17.32 7.93
CA PHE A 107 -7.88 -18.35 8.49
C PHE A 107 -8.54 -19.22 7.40
N LEU A 108 -8.99 -18.62 6.30
CA LEU A 108 -9.49 -19.35 5.13
C LEU A 108 -8.43 -20.29 4.56
N LEU A 109 -7.19 -19.79 4.42
CA LEU A 109 -6.08 -20.60 3.94
C LEU A 109 -5.70 -21.73 4.89
N LYS A 110 -5.91 -21.57 6.19
CA LYS A 110 -5.72 -22.63 7.18
C LYS A 110 -6.82 -23.70 7.14
N LEU A 111 -8.01 -23.38 6.62
CA LEU A 111 -9.16 -24.29 6.52
C LEU A 111 -9.18 -25.11 5.22
N LEU A 112 -8.51 -24.63 4.17
CA LEU A 112 -8.25 -25.41 2.97
C LEU A 112 -7.12 -26.44 3.28
N PRO A 113 -7.40 -27.75 3.20
CA PRO A 113 -6.43 -28.81 3.50
C PRO A 113 -5.26 -28.86 2.50
#